data_AF-A0A317N2G6-F1
#
_entry.id   AF-A0A317N2G6-F1
#
_cell.length_a   1.000
_cell.length_b   1.000
_cell.length_c   1.000
_cell.angle_alpha   90.00
_cell.angle_beta   90.00
_cell.angle_gamma   90.00
#
_symmetry.space_group_name_H-M   'P 1'
#
loop_
_entity.id
_entity.type
_entity.pdbx_description
1 polymer ?
#
loop_
_entity_poly.entity_id
_entity_poly.type
_entity_poly.pdbx_seq_one_letter_code
_entity_poly.pdbx_strand_id
1 'polypeptide(L)'
;MRQTRIGALAHGLRTLRRAPDLAALRAASTPEELARLALIPAGRNLGISVSFLPAHLRAEATAALLACRVLDAFEDLSDRAVAGTAVLAAARYLDGTGDIAPPALPAVTSEARDSEAVDRLLAARIDDIRALVTALAPAGRQRVAAVLTDVAAVMARNIESPLSRVAYSEGVLGRVTHYACALVADGVLSDADLRELTGCVAVIAQSANDLRDGELEIYGVADREELKRRVMLQLLGPALGGFALLGRLGPGTPSLGARAAMAYMTITTTAFLCAVVDAPAPYRRKVGAALLAASSAKYWTRMLDRVRRSADLAIHRMLDASPDFADGANRTTEVLGAGDPATMPTSLVPLIVDTTFTLVRTLPEGPLTGELPDAEVRTMMIADHLAFGAMERVPPHEPAALRALATRLQLAALDTSTPGSRP
;
A
#
# COMPACT_ATOMS: atom_id res chain seq x y z
N MET A 1 9.56 -32.08 9.77
CA MET A 1 9.75 -31.35 11.05
C MET A 1 8.80 -30.17 11.11
N ARG A 2 7.95 -30.05 12.14
CA ARG A 2 7.03 -28.91 12.29
C ARG A 2 7.81 -27.64 12.62
N GLN A 3 7.98 -26.72 11.67
CA GLN A 3 8.52 -25.38 11.97
C GLN A 3 7.55 -24.65 12.89
N THR A 4 8.03 -24.25 14.07
CA THR A 4 7.28 -23.36 14.97
C THR A 4 7.10 -21.99 14.31
N ARG A 5 6.02 -21.26 14.62
CA ARG A 5 5.74 -19.92 14.04
C ARG A 5 6.93 -18.95 14.20
N ILE A 6 7.68 -19.07 15.31
CA ILE A 6 8.88 -18.28 15.60
C ILE A 6 10.02 -18.65 14.63
N GLY A 7 10.19 -19.95 14.32
CA GLY A 7 11.18 -20.43 13.35
C GLY A 7 10.93 -19.89 11.94
N ALA A 8 9.67 -19.83 11.50
CA ALA A 8 9.29 -19.26 10.21
C ALA A 8 9.60 -17.75 10.11
N LEU A 9 9.30 -16.98 11.17
CA LEU A 9 9.58 -15.54 11.22
C LEU A 9 11.09 -15.24 11.28
N ALA A 10 11.84 -16.00 12.08
CA ALA A 10 13.28 -15.85 12.19
C ALA A 10 13.99 -16.25 10.89
N HIS A 11 13.51 -17.28 10.20
CA HIS A 11 13.99 -17.63 8.87
C HIS A 11 13.67 -16.50 7.88
N GLY A 12 12.44 -16.00 7.87
CA GLY A 12 12.01 -14.94 6.96
C GLY A 12 12.82 -13.65 7.03
N LEU A 13 13.12 -13.18 8.24
CA LEU A 13 13.95 -11.98 8.42
C LEU A 13 15.40 -12.18 7.94
N ARG A 14 15.93 -13.40 8.01
CA ARG A 14 17.27 -13.73 7.49
C ARG A 14 17.26 -13.82 5.96
N THR A 15 16.19 -14.37 5.38
CA THR A 15 16.06 -14.55 3.93
C THR A 15 15.78 -13.23 3.21
N LEU A 16 15.11 -12.26 3.84
CA LEU A 16 14.82 -10.94 3.26
C LEU A 16 16.06 -10.12 2.87
N ARG A 17 17.25 -10.51 3.35
CA ARG A 17 18.54 -9.85 3.05
C ARG A 17 19.49 -10.72 2.22
N ARG A 18 19.02 -11.88 1.74
CA ARG A 18 19.83 -12.84 0.99
C ARG A 18 19.23 -13.02 -0.40
N ALA A 19 20.09 -13.27 -1.38
CA ALA A 19 19.65 -13.70 -2.70
C ALA A 19 18.79 -14.98 -2.56
N PRO A 20 17.74 -15.13 -3.37
CA PRO A 20 16.86 -16.29 -3.33
C PRO A 20 17.62 -17.54 -3.80
N ASP A 21 17.39 -18.67 -3.12
CA ASP A 21 17.92 -19.96 -3.53
C ASP A 21 17.06 -20.53 -4.66
N LEU A 22 17.35 -20.08 -5.90
CA LEU A 22 16.64 -20.53 -7.10
C LEU A 22 16.82 -22.03 -7.34
N ALA A 23 17.92 -22.64 -6.90
CA ALA A 23 18.13 -24.08 -7.05
C ALA A 23 17.16 -24.85 -6.14
N ALA A 24 17.02 -24.44 -4.89
CA ALA A 24 16.04 -25.03 -3.97
C ALA A 24 14.59 -24.85 -4.47
N LEU A 25 14.26 -23.67 -5.01
CA LEU A 25 12.94 -23.42 -5.61
C LEU A 25 12.66 -24.36 -6.79
N ARG A 26 13.62 -24.57 -7.68
CA ARG A 26 13.47 -25.51 -8.81
C ARG A 26 13.35 -26.96 -8.33
N ALA A 27 14.09 -27.33 -7.29
CA ALA A 27 14.11 -28.68 -6.72
C ALA A 27 12.91 -28.99 -5.82
N ALA A 28 12.03 -28.03 -5.55
CA ALA A 28 10.83 -28.23 -4.74
C ALA A 28 9.98 -29.38 -5.30
N SER A 29 9.74 -30.39 -4.47
CA SER A 29 9.09 -31.64 -4.88
C SER A 29 7.57 -31.59 -4.80
N THR A 30 7.00 -30.63 -4.07
CA THR A 30 5.54 -30.44 -3.95
C THR A 30 5.16 -28.96 -4.03
N PRO A 31 3.89 -28.64 -4.38
CA PRO A 31 3.39 -27.27 -4.37
C PRO A 31 3.56 -26.55 -3.02
N GLU A 32 3.35 -27.25 -1.91
CA GLU A 32 3.49 -26.70 -0.56
C GLU A 32 4.94 -26.41 -0.21
N GLU A 33 5.86 -27.24 -0.68
CA GLU A 33 7.30 -26.99 -0.55
C GLU A 33 7.72 -25.76 -1.35
N LEU A 34 7.29 -25.67 -2.62
CA LEU A 34 7.53 -24.50 -3.45
C LEU A 34 6.99 -23.24 -2.77
N ALA A 35 5.75 -23.27 -2.30
CA ALA A 35 5.10 -22.14 -1.63
C ALA A 35 5.88 -21.67 -0.40
N ARG A 36 6.33 -22.61 0.45
CA ARG A 36 7.11 -22.32 1.66
C ARG A 36 8.46 -21.66 1.32
N LEU A 37 9.12 -22.10 0.26
CA LEU A 37 10.41 -21.55 -0.18
C LEU A 37 10.22 -20.20 -0.87
N ALA A 38 9.15 -20.03 -1.66
CA ALA A 38 8.91 -18.87 -2.50
C ALA A 38 8.26 -17.69 -1.75
N LEU A 39 7.49 -17.94 -0.68
CA LEU A 39 6.65 -16.93 -0.04
C LEU A 39 7.40 -15.63 0.31
N ILE A 40 8.62 -15.74 0.82
CA ILE A 40 9.39 -14.59 1.29
C ILE A 40 10.23 -13.96 0.17
N PRO A 41 10.92 -14.73 -0.69
CA PRO A 41 11.51 -14.19 -1.91
C PRO A 41 10.52 -13.42 -2.79
N ALA A 42 9.33 -13.97 -3.02
CA ALA A 42 8.31 -13.39 -3.88
C ALA A 42 7.54 -12.24 -3.19
N GLY A 43 7.14 -12.44 -1.92
CA GLY A 43 6.31 -11.49 -1.18
C GLY A 43 7.06 -10.48 -0.32
N ARG A 44 8.37 -10.63 -0.10
CA ARG A 44 9.21 -9.80 0.78
C ARG A 44 8.54 -9.57 2.16
N ASN A 45 8.29 -8.31 2.55
CA ASN A 45 7.62 -7.96 3.80
C ASN A 45 6.19 -8.52 3.87
N LEU A 46 5.47 -8.60 2.74
CA LEU A 46 4.15 -9.21 2.68
C LEU A 46 4.24 -10.73 2.95
N GLY A 47 5.27 -11.41 2.45
CA GLY A 47 5.53 -12.82 2.76
C GLY A 47 5.79 -13.08 4.25
N ILE A 48 6.50 -12.17 4.93
CA ILE A 48 6.61 -12.19 6.40
C ILE A 48 5.24 -11.95 7.05
N SER A 49 4.46 -11.00 6.55
CA SER A 49 3.12 -10.68 7.08
C SER A 49 2.18 -11.88 7.02
N VAL A 50 2.17 -12.61 5.91
CA VAL A 50 1.43 -13.87 5.74
C VAL A 50 1.83 -14.90 6.81
N SER A 51 3.10 -14.93 7.21
CA SER A 51 3.60 -15.86 8.24
C SER A 51 3.01 -15.60 9.64
N PHE A 52 2.51 -14.39 9.92
CA PHE A 52 1.80 -14.12 11.19
C PHE A 52 0.36 -14.68 11.19
N LEU A 53 -0.23 -14.94 10.03
CA LEU A 53 -1.64 -15.35 9.94
C LEU A 53 -1.90 -16.73 10.57
N PRO A 54 -3.11 -16.97 11.11
CA PRO A 54 -3.59 -18.31 11.45
C PRO A 54 -3.48 -19.28 10.27
N ALA A 55 -3.32 -20.58 10.52
CA ALA A 55 -3.02 -21.57 9.48
C ALA A 55 -4.04 -21.58 8.32
N HIS A 56 -5.33 -21.48 8.63
CA HIS A 56 -6.40 -21.47 7.62
C HIS A 56 -6.34 -20.22 6.72
N LEU A 57 -6.11 -19.02 7.29
CA LEU A 57 -5.94 -17.79 6.50
C LEU A 57 -4.60 -17.74 5.77
N ARG A 58 -3.56 -18.37 6.34
CA ARG A 58 -2.22 -18.40 5.76
C ARG A 58 -2.19 -19.18 4.46
N ALA A 59 -2.84 -20.34 4.40
CA ALA A 59 -2.90 -21.13 3.18
C ALA A 59 -3.54 -20.33 2.04
N GLU A 60 -4.70 -19.71 2.31
CA GLU A 60 -5.41 -18.86 1.34
C GLU A 60 -4.57 -17.66 0.91
N ALA A 61 -4.01 -16.90 1.86
CA ALA A 61 -3.19 -15.74 1.56
C ALA A 61 -1.89 -16.09 0.83
N THR A 62 -1.31 -17.27 1.08
CA THR A 62 -0.12 -17.76 0.36
C THR A 62 -0.46 -18.07 -1.09
N ALA A 63 -1.55 -18.81 -1.32
CA ALA A 63 -2.02 -19.12 -2.67
C ALA A 63 -2.37 -17.84 -3.45
N ALA A 64 -3.12 -16.92 -2.84
CA ALA A 64 -3.47 -15.63 -3.43
C ALA A 64 -2.21 -14.82 -3.80
N LEU A 65 -1.25 -14.68 -2.87
CA LEU A 65 -0.02 -13.94 -3.11
C LEU A 65 0.78 -14.53 -4.27
N LEU A 66 1.02 -15.84 -4.26
CA LEU A 66 1.82 -16.47 -5.31
C LEU A 66 1.10 -16.45 -6.66
N ALA A 67 -0.22 -16.59 -6.69
CA ALA A 67 -1.01 -16.44 -7.90
C ALA A 67 -0.94 -15.01 -8.46
N CYS A 68 -1.05 -13.98 -7.62
CA CYS A 68 -0.83 -12.59 -8.07
C CYS A 68 0.60 -12.37 -8.59
N ARG A 69 1.62 -12.97 -7.96
CA ARG A 69 3.00 -12.89 -8.47
C ARG A 69 3.19 -13.56 -9.83
N VAL A 70 2.42 -14.62 -10.12
CA VAL A 70 2.38 -15.19 -11.47
C VAL A 70 1.75 -14.22 -12.46
N LEU A 71 0.69 -13.50 -12.09
CA LEU A 71 0.11 -12.45 -12.96
C LEU A 71 1.12 -11.31 -13.22
N ASP A 72 1.79 -10.82 -12.17
CA ASP A 72 2.86 -9.81 -12.30
C ASP A 72 3.96 -10.29 -13.28
N ALA A 73 4.35 -11.57 -13.19
CA ALA A 73 5.35 -12.16 -14.09
C ALA A 73 4.90 -12.09 -15.57
N PHE A 74 3.63 -12.37 -15.85
CA PHE A 74 3.10 -12.25 -17.21
C PHE A 74 2.90 -10.81 -17.67
N GLU A 75 2.59 -9.89 -16.76
CA GLU A 75 2.50 -8.46 -17.07
C GLU A 75 3.87 -7.87 -17.44
N ASP A 76 4.88 -8.13 -16.60
CA ASP A 76 6.18 -7.45 -16.69
C ASP A 76 7.14 -8.11 -17.68
N LEU A 77 7.05 -9.43 -17.88
CA LEU A 77 8.09 -10.21 -18.55
C LEU A 77 7.67 -10.79 -19.90
N SER A 78 6.39 -10.67 -20.27
CA SER A 78 5.91 -11.02 -21.60
C SER A 78 6.23 -9.92 -22.61
N ASP A 79 6.27 -10.27 -23.89
CA ASP A 79 6.31 -9.26 -24.94
C ASP A 79 5.06 -8.38 -24.86
N ARG A 80 5.25 -7.05 -24.94
CA ARG A 80 4.17 -6.06 -24.77
C ARG A 80 2.95 -6.33 -25.66
N ALA A 81 3.18 -6.85 -26.87
CA ALA A 81 2.12 -7.16 -27.83
C ALA A 81 1.16 -8.27 -27.37
N VAL A 82 1.59 -9.17 -26.48
CA VAL A 82 0.80 -10.31 -26.01
C VAL A 82 0.55 -10.32 -24.50
N ALA A 83 1.22 -9.44 -23.75
CA ALA A 83 1.16 -9.39 -22.28
C ALA A 83 -0.27 -9.33 -21.73
N GLY A 84 -1.15 -8.50 -22.32
CA GLY A 84 -2.53 -8.38 -21.86
C GLY A 84 -3.31 -9.69 -21.99
N THR A 85 -3.19 -10.37 -23.12
CA THR A 85 -3.81 -11.69 -23.34
C THR A 85 -3.18 -12.77 -22.47
N ALA A 86 -1.86 -12.73 -22.25
CA ALA A 86 -1.13 -13.68 -21.42
C ALA A 86 -1.58 -13.60 -19.94
N VAL A 87 -1.72 -12.38 -19.39
CA VAL A 87 -2.23 -12.15 -18.03
C VAL A 87 -3.66 -12.68 -17.87
N LEU A 88 -4.55 -12.40 -18.83
CA LEU A 88 -5.93 -12.92 -18.80
C LEU A 88 -5.99 -14.45 -18.95
N ALA A 89 -5.08 -15.05 -19.72
CA ALA A 89 -4.97 -16.50 -19.82
C ALA A 89 -4.45 -17.12 -18.53
N ALA A 90 -3.44 -16.52 -17.90
CA ALA A 90 -2.91 -16.95 -16.61
C ALA A 90 -3.98 -16.92 -15.51
N ALA A 91 -4.77 -15.84 -15.43
CA ALA A 91 -5.87 -15.73 -14.46
C ALA A 91 -6.92 -16.83 -14.63
N ARG A 92 -7.39 -17.05 -15.88
CA ARG A 92 -8.34 -18.13 -16.20
C ARG A 92 -7.77 -19.52 -15.91
N TYR A 93 -6.48 -19.70 -16.13
CA TYR A 93 -5.82 -20.96 -15.81
C TYR A 93 -5.77 -21.21 -14.30
N LEU A 94 -5.39 -20.20 -13.53
CA LEU A 94 -5.26 -20.27 -12.07
C LEU A 94 -6.61 -20.41 -11.35
N ASP A 95 -7.66 -19.77 -11.84
CA ASP A 95 -9.01 -19.86 -11.27
C ASP A 95 -9.77 -21.14 -11.71
N GLY A 96 -9.24 -21.86 -12.69
CA GLY A 96 -9.79 -23.11 -13.22
C GLY A 96 -10.92 -22.94 -14.22
N THR A 97 -11.21 -21.72 -14.70
CA THR A 97 -12.15 -21.47 -15.80
C THR A 97 -11.54 -21.77 -17.17
N GLY A 98 -10.21 -21.87 -17.26
CA GLY A 98 -9.46 -22.29 -18.43
C GLY A 98 -8.55 -23.49 -18.16
N ASP A 99 -8.47 -24.41 -19.13
CA ASP A 99 -7.62 -25.60 -19.05
C ASP A 99 -6.29 -25.45 -19.79
N ILE A 100 -6.11 -24.37 -20.53
CA ILE A 100 -4.90 -24.10 -21.31
C ILE A 100 -4.02 -23.13 -20.54
N ALA A 101 -2.82 -23.57 -20.17
CA ALA A 101 -1.81 -22.72 -19.56
C ALA A 101 -1.39 -21.59 -20.53
N PRO A 102 -1.07 -20.38 -20.03
CA PRO A 102 -0.55 -19.30 -20.85
C PRO A 102 0.78 -19.72 -21.53
N PRO A 103 1.13 -19.11 -22.69
CA PRO A 103 2.43 -19.35 -23.33
C PRO A 103 3.59 -19.08 -22.36
N ALA A 104 4.66 -19.86 -22.47
CA ALA A 104 5.84 -19.67 -21.64
C ALA A 104 6.45 -18.27 -21.84
N LEU A 105 6.96 -17.69 -20.75
CA LEU A 105 7.66 -16.41 -20.80
C LEU A 105 8.91 -16.51 -21.68
N PRO A 106 9.30 -15.42 -22.37
CA PRO A 106 10.53 -15.36 -23.16
C PRO A 106 11.77 -15.78 -22.35
N ALA A 107 12.73 -16.41 -23.05
CA ALA A 107 14.01 -16.75 -22.46
C ALA A 107 14.78 -15.49 -22.02
N VAL A 108 15.54 -15.63 -20.95
CA VAL A 108 16.30 -14.53 -20.35
C VAL A 108 17.45 -14.12 -21.27
N THR A 109 17.46 -12.87 -21.73
CA THR A 109 18.50 -12.31 -22.60
C THR A 109 19.58 -11.52 -21.85
N SER A 110 19.38 -11.20 -20.57
CA SER A 110 20.29 -10.44 -19.71
C SER A 110 20.27 -10.95 -18.26
N GLU A 111 21.21 -10.56 -17.40
CA GLU A 111 21.15 -10.91 -15.97
C GLU A 111 19.84 -10.40 -15.35
N ALA A 112 18.92 -11.32 -15.01
CA ALA A 112 17.64 -10.99 -14.42
C ALA A 112 17.83 -10.57 -12.96
N ARG A 113 17.05 -9.58 -12.50
CA ARG A 113 17.02 -9.21 -11.07
C ARG A 113 16.52 -10.42 -10.27
N ASP A 114 17.00 -10.57 -9.03
CA ASP A 114 16.60 -11.68 -8.13
C ASP A 114 15.08 -11.86 -8.03
N SER A 115 14.31 -10.78 -7.99
CA SER A 115 12.84 -10.85 -7.97
C SER A 115 12.25 -11.37 -9.27
N GLU A 116 12.75 -10.91 -10.41
CA GLU A 116 12.30 -11.39 -11.73
C GLU A 116 12.62 -12.88 -11.90
N ALA A 117 13.77 -13.33 -11.39
CA ALA A 117 14.14 -14.74 -11.45
C ALA A 117 13.18 -15.63 -10.64
N VAL A 118 12.69 -15.14 -9.50
CA VAL A 118 11.64 -15.81 -8.71
C VAL A 118 10.30 -15.80 -9.46
N ASP A 119 9.89 -14.66 -10.01
CA ASP A 119 8.62 -14.52 -10.72
C ASP A 119 8.57 -15.41 -11.97
N ARG A 120 9.65 -15.46 -12.76
CA ARG A 120 9.79 -16.40 -13.89
C ARG A 120 9.68 -17.85 -13.46
N LEU A 121 10.30 -18.21 -12.34
CA LEU A 121 10.21 -19.57 -11.80
C LEU A 121 8.78 -19.91 -11.40
N LEU A 122 8.08 -18.99 -10.73
CA LEU A 122 6.68 -19.18 -10.35
C LEU A 122 5.77 -19.32 -11.57
N ALA A 123 5.99 -18.49 -12.61
CA ALA A 123 5.26 -18.59 -13.87
C ALA A 123 5.54 -19.91 -14.61
N ALA A 124 6.79 -20.38 -14.62
CA ALA A 124 7.14 -21.69 -15.18
C ALA A 124 6.56 -22.87 -14.39
N ARG A 125 6.29 -22.67 -13.09
CA ARG A 125 5.67 -23.64 -12.18
C ARG A 125 4.20 -23.29 -11.91
N ILE A 126 3.51 -22.65 -12.87
CA ILE A 126 2.12 -22.20 -12.70
C ILE A 126 1.16 -23.34 -12.30
N ASP A 127 1.43 -24.57 -12.73
CA ASP A 127 0.66 -25.76 -12.36
C ASP A 127 0.67 -26.02 -10.85
N ASP A 128 1.82 -25.84 -10.18
CA ASP A 128 1.89 -25.96 -8.73
C ASP A 128 1.10 -24.84 -8.05
N ILE A 129 1.12 -23.64 -8.61
CA ILE A 129 0.35 -22.51 -8.07
C ILE A 129 -1.16 -22.76 -8.24
N ARG A 130 -1.58 -23.29 -9.40
CA ARG A 130 -2.96 -23.74 -9.62
C ARG A 130 -3.35 -24.85 -8.64
N ALA A 131 -2.44 -25.79 -8.34
CA ALA A 131 -2.69 -26.84 -7.35
C ALA A 131 -2.91 -26.26 -5.94
N LEU A 132 -2.13 -25.24 -5.54
CA LEU A 132 -2.33 -24.54 -4.26
C LEU A 132 -3.71 -23.88 -4.18
N VAL A 133 -4.14 -23.18 -5.25
CA VAL A 133 -5.47 -22.57 -5.32
C VAL A 133 -6.55 -23.65 -5.26
N THR A 134 -6.41 -24.72 -6.03
CA THR A 134 -7.38 -25.83 -6.10
C THR A 134 -7.55 -26.54 -4.74
N ALA A 135 -6.48 -26.64 -3.95
CA ALA A 135 -6.50 -27.25 -2.63
C ALA A 135 -7.25 -26.42 -1.56
N LEU A 136 -7.56 -25.15 -1.82
CA LEU A 136 -8.32 -24.31 -0.89
C LEU A 136 -9.76 -24.80 -0.74
N ALA A 137 -10.40 -24.44 0.37
CA ALA A 137 -11.84 -24.64 0.55
C ALA A 137 -12.64 -23.86 -0.52
N PRO A 138 -13.85 -24.31 -0.91
CA PRO A 138 -14.62 -23.70 -2.00
C PRO A 138 -14.79 -22.17 -1.88
N ALA A 139 -15.08 -21.68 -0.68
CA ALA A 139 -15.21 -20.24 -0.43
C ALA A 139 -13.89 -19.48 -0.61
N GLY A 140 -12.76 -20.08 -0.20
CA GLY A 140 -11.43 -19.50 -0.42
C GLY A 140 -11.07 -19.47 -1.90
N ARG A 141 -11.35 -20.55 -2.64
CA ARG A 141 -11.17 -20.59 -4.11
C ARG A 141 -11.95 -19.49 -4.80
N GLN A 142 -13.22 -19.30 -4.44
CA GLN A 142 -14.07 -18.28 -5.04
C GLN A 142 -13.53 -16.87 -4.79
N ARG A 143 -13.07 -16.57 -3.57
CA ARG A 143 -12.47 -15.26 -3.26
C ARG A 143 -11.16 -15.04 -4.03
N VAL A 144 -10.29 -16.05 -4.09
CA VAL A 144 -9.03 -15.96 -4.84
C VAL A 144 -9.30 -15.80 -6.34
N ALA A 145 -10.23 -16.56 -6.91
CA ALA A 145 -10.63 -16.41 -8.32
C ALA A 145 -11.14 -15.00 -8.63
N ALA A 146 -11.98 -14.43 -7.76
CA ALA A 146 -12.50 -13.09 -7.94
C ALA A 146 -11.39 -12.03 -7.94
N VAL A 147 -10.44 -12.08 -7.00
CA VAL A 147 -9.33 -11.10 -6.98
C VAL A 147 -8.40 -11.28 -8.17
N LEU A 148 -8.11 -12.51 -8.61
CA LEU A 148 -7.28 -12.75 -9.79
C LEU A 148 -7.92 -12.22 -11.07
N THR A 149 -9.23 -12.42 -11.22
CA THR A 149 -9.99 -11.91 -12.37
C THR A 149 -9.97 -10.38 -12.40
N ASP A 150 -10.25 -9.73 -11.27
CA ASP A 150 -10.30 -8.27 -11.18
C ASP A 150 -8.93 -7.64 -11.45
N VAL A 151 -7.87 -8.18 -10.85
CA VAL A 151 -6.48 -7.69 -11.03
C VAL A 151 -6.02 -7.89 -12.47
N ALA A 152 -6.22 -9.08 -13.04
CA ALA A 152 -5.84 -9.38 -14.42
C ALA A 152 -6.55 -8.46 -15.43
N ALA A 153 -7.83 -8.15 -15.20
CA ALA A 153 -8.57 -7.21 -16.04
C ALA A 153 -7.99 -5.79 -15.97
N VAL A 154 -7.52 -5.34 -14.81
CA VAL A 154 -6.86 -4.02 -14.66
C VAL A 154 -5.52 -4.01 -15.38
N MET A 155 -4.68 -5.02 -15.16
CA MET A 155 -3.38 -5.17 -15.82
C MET A 155 -3.54 -5.16 -17.34
N ALA A 156 -4.45 -5.98 -17.88
CA ALA A 156 -4.72 -6.03 -19.32
C ALA A 156 -5.18 -4.68 -19.88
N ARG A 157 -6.10 -3.98 -19.21
CA ARG A 157 -6.53 -2.63 -19.61
C ARG A 157 -5.37 -1.63 -19.60
N ASN A 158 -4.51 -1.67 -18.59
CA ASN A 158 -3.33 -0.81 -18.51
C ASN A 158 -2.31 -1.11 -19.61
N ILE A 159 -2.26 -2.37 -20.07
CA ILE A 159 -1.41 -2.77 -21.20
C ILE A 159 -1.91 -2.15 -22.51
N GLU A 160 -3.22 -2.19 -22.73
CA GLU A 160 -3.88 -1.63 -23.93
C GLU A 160 -3.92 -0.11 -23.93
N SER A 161 -4.31 0.50 -22.81
CA SER A 161 -4.46 1.93 -22.62
C SER A 161 -3.91 2.31 -21.24
N PRO A 162 -2.71 2.91 -21.17
CA PRO A 162 -2.08 3.26 -19.89
C PRO A 162 -3.02 4.04 -18.98
N LEU A 163 -3.19 3.53 -17.75
CA LEU A 163 -3.97 4.16 -16.71
C LEU A 163 -3.10 5.19 -15.97
N SER A 164 -3.74 6.15 -15.30
CA SER A 164 -3.02 6.97 -14.33
C SER A 164 -2.43 6.08 -13.24
N ARG A 165 -1.27 6.48 -12.69
CA ARG A 165 -0.58 5.64 -11.69
C ARG A 165 -1.44 5.35 -10.47
N VAL A 166 -2.26 6.32 -10.05
CA VAL A 166 -3.25 6.14 -8.97
C VAL A 166 -4.29 5.10 -9.35
N ALA A 167 -4.94 5.23 -10.50
CA ALA A 167 -6.00 4.31 -10.94
C ALA A 167 -5.47 2.88 -11.12
N TYR A 168 -4.25 2.74 -11.66
CA TYR A 168 -3.58 1.44 -11.73
C TYR A 168 -3.32 0.87 -10.33
N SER A 169 -2.74 1.67 -9.41
CA SER A 169 -2.43 1.23 -8.04
C SER A 169 -3.69 0.77 -7.29
N GLU A 170 -4.77 1.54 -7.37
CA GLU A 170 -6.08 1.19 -6.79
C GLU A 170 -6.68 -0.06 -7.45
N GLY A 171 -6.49 -0.21 -8.77
CA GLY A 171 -7.02 -1.33 -9.54
C GLY A 171 -6.27 -2.65 -9.32
N VAL A 172 -4.94 -2.64 -9.10
CA VAL A 172 -4.17 -3.86 -8.86
C VAL A 172 -4.00 -4.12 -7.36
N LEU A 173 -3.15 -3.32 -6.70
CA LEU A 173 -2.80 -3.53 -5.31
C LEU A 173 -3.95 -3.14 -4.36
N GLY A 174 -4.85 -2.25 -4.80
CA GLY A 174 -6.07 -1.92 -4.05
C GLY A 174 -7.02 -3.10 -3.94
N ARG A 175 -7.20 -3.88 -5.02
CA ARG A 175 -8.00 -5.12 -5.00
C ARG A 175 -7.38 -6.17 -4.10
N VAL A 176 -6.06 -6.35 -4.18
CA VAL A 176 -5.33 -7.28 -3.31
C VAL A 176 -5.41 -6.86 -1.83
N THR A 177 -5.29 -5.56 -1.55
CA THR A 177 -5.37 -5.03 -0.18
C THR A 177 -6.80 -5.12 0.36
N HIS A 178 -7.81 -4.81 -0.44
CA HIS A 178 -9.22 -5.02 -0.11
C HIS A 178 -9.50 -6.47 0.26
N TYR A 179 -9.10 -7.40 -0.61
CA TYR A 179 -9.19 -8.83 -0.36
C TYR A 179 -8.51 -9.23 0.97
N ALA A 180 -7.27 -8.79 1.18
CA ALA A 180 -6.52 -9.13 2.38
C ALA A 180 -7.17 -8.57 3.66
N CYS A 181 -7.68 -7.34 3.62
CA CYS A 181 -8.38 -6.73 4.75
C CYS A 181 -9.73 -7.41 5.02
N ALA A 182 -10.53 -7.69 3.98
CA ALA A 182 -11.79 -8.41 4.10
C ALA A 182 -11.58 -9.82 4.68
N LEU A 183 -10.49 -10.49 4.31
CA LEU A 183 -10.15 -11.82 4.82
C LEU A 183 -9.88 -11.83 6.33
N VAL A 184 -9.30 -10.76 6.88
CA VAL A 184 -8.84 -10.74 8.28
C VAL A 184 -9.70 -9.90 9.22
N ALA A 185 -10.51 -9.00 8.67
CA ALA A 185 -11.28 -8.00 9.40
C ALA A 185 -12.72 -7.88 8.85
N ASP A 186 -13.30 -9.02 8.49
CA ASP A 186 -14.67 -9.11 7.98
C ASP A 186 -15.66 -8.40 8.93
N GLY A 187 -16.55 -7.60 8.35
CA GLY A 187 -17.58 -6.83 9.08
C GLY A 187 -17.08 -5.64 9.91
N VAL A 188 -15.80 -5.30 9.92
CA VAL A 188 -15.29 -4.12 10.66
C VAL A 188 -15.68 -2.80 9.99
N LEU A 189 -15.77 -2.81 8.66
CA LEU A 189 -16.12 -1.67 7.82
C LEU A 189 -17.17 -2.10 6.79
N SER A 190 -17.94 -1.14 6.28
CA SER A 190 -18.76 -1.40 5.09
C SER A 190 -17.85 -1.72 3.90
N ASP A 191 -18.34 -2.51 2.93
CA ASP A 191 -17.53 -2.87 1.76
C ASP A 191 -17.11 -1.63 0.94
N ALA A 192 -17.97 -0.62 0.86
CA ALA A 192 -17.67 0.64 0.18
C ALA A 192 -16.53 1.41 0.87
N ASP A 193 -16.62 1.59 2.19
CA ASP A 193 -15.57 2.26 2.98
C ASP A 193 -14.25 1.48 2.91
N LEU A 194 -14.33 0.14 3.00
CA LEU A 194 -13.15 -0.69 2.95
C LEU A 194 -12.46 -0.56 1.59
N ARG A 195 -13.19 -0.55 0.48
CA ARG A 195 -12.63 -0.36 -0.88
C ARG A 195 -11.93 0.98 -1.02
N GLU A 196 -12.57 2.07 -0.60
CA GLU A 196 -11.99 3.42 -0.69
C GLU A 196 -10.69 3.52 0.12
N LEU A 197 -10.71 3.08 1.37
CA LEU A 197 -9.56 3.18 2.25
C LEU A 197 -8.42 2.20 1.92
N THR A 198 -8.72 1.01 1.39
CA THR A 198 -7.69 0.07 0.93
C THR A 198 -7.05 0.51 -0.39
N GLY A 199 -7.76 1.27 -1.22
CA GLY A 199 -7.18 1.99 -2.36
C GLY A 199 -6.06 2.96 -1.92
N CYS A 200 -6.25 3.67 -0.81
CA CYS A 200 -5.23 4.55 -0.25
C CYS A 200 -3.95 3.78 0.16
N VAL A 201 -4.10 2.65 0.85
CA VAL A 201 -2.97 1.79 1.24
C VAL A 201 -2.22 1.25 0.02
N ALA A 202 -2.96 0.92 -1.05
CA ALA A 202 -2.36 0.47 -2.28
C ALA A 202 -1.53 1.55 -2.97
N VAL A 203 -2.01 2.80 -3.04
CA VAL A 203 -1.21 3.91 -3.55
C VAL A 203 0.06 4.09 -2.71
N ILE A 204 -0.02 3.99 -1.38
CA ILE A 204 1.17 4.08 -0.51
C ILE A 204 2.18 2.98 -0.82
N ALA A 205 1.73 1.73 -0.90
CA ALA A 205 2.60 0.59 -1.10
C ALA A 205 3.19 0.55 -2.52
N GLN A 206 2.41 0.94 -3.54
CA GLN A 206 2.89 1.02 -4.92
C GLN A 206 3.94 2.11 -5.07
N SER A 207 3.67 3.31 -4.56
CA SER A 207 4.64 4.41 -4.51
C SER A 207 5.95 4.02 -3.81
N ALA A 208 5.88 3.22 -2.74
CA ALA A 208 7.08 2.71 -2.07
C ALA A 208 7.87 1.72 -2.96
N ASN A 209 7.19 0.90 -3.77
CA ASN A 209 7.85 0.04 -4.75
C ASN A 209 8.52 0.89 -5.84
N ASP A 210 7.81 1.88 -6.38
CA ASP A 210 8.30 2.73 -7.47
C ASP A 210 9.54 3.53 -7.06
N LEU A 211 9.59 4.03 -5.81
CA LEU A 211 10.79 4.66 -5.24
C LEU A 211 11.97 3.71 -5.07
N ARG A 212 11.69 2.46 -4.68
CA ARG A 212 12.73 1.45 -4.53
C ARG A 212 13.32 1.09 -5.89
N ASP A 213 12.45 0.92 -6.88
CA ASP A 213 12.79 0.39 -8.20
C ASP A 213 13.27 1.50 -9.15
N GLY A 214 13.04 2.77 -8.81
CA GLY A 214 13.60 3.93 -9.52
C GLY A 214 12.81 4.29 -10.77
N GLU A 215 11.48 4.21 -10.69
CA GLU A 215 10.56 4.34 -11.84
C GLU A 215 10.39 5.80 -12.31
N LEU A 216 11.44 6.41 -12.86
CA LEU A 216 11.44 7.81 -13.30
C LEU A 216 10.41 8.09 -14.42
N GLU A 217 10.31 7.19 -15.40
CA GLU A 217 9.48 7.36 -16.59
C GLU A 217 7.98 7.38 -16.25
N ILE A 218 7.53 6.51 -15.34
CA ILE A 218 6.14 6.45 -14.87
C ILE A 218 5.67 7.78 -14.32
N TYR A 219 6.58 8.52 -13.70
CA TYR A 219 6.31 9.82 -13.10
C TYR A 219 6.68 10.98 -14.02
N GLY A 220 7.31 10.74 -15.18
CA GLY A 220 7.77 11.80 -16.08
C GLY A 220 8.74 12.78 -15.41
N VAL A 221 9.62 12.27 -14.55
CA VAL A 221 10.61 13.05 -13.79
C VAL A 221 12.02 12.77 -14.29
N ALA A 222 12.91 13.75 -14.16
CA ALA A 222 14.25 13.67 -14.73
C ALA A 222 15.23 12.85 -13.86
N ASP A 223 15.03 12.88 -12.54
CA ASP A 223 15.96 12.27 -11.59
C ASP A 223 15.28 11.70 -10.34
N ARG A 224 16.10 11.02 -9.54
CA ARG A 224 15.64 10.34 -8.31
C ARG A 224 15.15 11.31 -7.25
N GLU A 225 15.70 12.52 -7.14
CA GLU A 225 15.27 13.50 -6.13
C GLU A 225 13.91 14.09 -6.49
N GLU A 226 13.67 14.34 -7.78
CA GLU A 226 12.35 14.73 -8.28
C GLU A 226 11.32 13.61 -8.08
N LEU A 227 11.67 12.34 -8.33
CA LEU A 227 10.81 11.20 -8.02
C LEU A 227 10.44 11.15 -6.53
N LYS A 228 11.43 11.32 -5.64
CA LYS A 228 11.20 11.36 -4.19
C LYS A 228 10.19 12.44 -3.80
N ARG A 229 10.40 13.68 -4.27
CA ARG A 229 9.50 14.80 -3.95
C ARG A 229 8.09 14.53 -4.44
N ARG A 230 7.95 14.13 -5.71
CA ARG A 230 6.65 13.86 -6.34
C ARG A 230 5.88 12.77 -5.62
N VAL A 231 6.55 11.65 -5.31
CA VAL A 231 5.94 10.55 -4.57
C VAL A 231 5.56 10.98 -3.15
N MET A 232 6.48 11.59 -2.39
CA MET A 232 6.22 11.93 -0.99
C MET A 232 5.07 12.94 -0.83
N LEU A 233 4.92 13.90 -1.74
CA LEU A 233 3.76 14.80 -1.77
C LEU A 233 2.47 14.04 -2.07
N GLN A 234 2.47 13.20 -3.11
CA GLN A 234 1.31 12.40 -3.50
C GLN A 234 0.80 11.47 -2.39
N LEU A 235 1.65 11.10 -1.42
CA LEU A 235 1.28 10.26 -0.28
C LEU A 235 0.44 10.98 0.78
N LEU A 236 0.32 12.31 0.78
CA LEU A 236 -0.39 13.06 1.83
C LEU A 236 -1.86 12.64 1.97
N GLY A 237 -2.63 12.68 0.87
CA GLY A 237 -4.02 12.23 0.88
C GLY A 237 -4.18 10.74 1.24
N PRO A 238 -3.51 9.82 0.53
CA PRO A 238 -3.53 8.39 0.85
C PRO A 238 -3.14 8.06 2.29
N ALA A 239 -2.19 8.79 2.90
CA ALA A 239 -1.80 8.58 4.29
C ALA A 239 -2.97 8.82 5.25
N LEU A 240 -3.79 9.86 5.04
CA LEU A 240 -4.99 10.11 5.84
C LEU A 240 -5.96 8.93 5.79
N GLY A 241 -6.24 8.42 4.58
CA GLY A 241 -7.08 7.23 4.39
C GLY A 241 -6.47 5.97 5.04
N GLY A 242 -5.17 5.76 4.88
CA GLY A 242 -4.46 4.64 5.51
C GLY A 242 -4.54 4.67 7.04
N PHE A 243 -4.45 5.85 7.67
CA PHE A 243 -4.62 5.98 9.11
C PHE A 243 -6.06 5.80 9.57
N ALA A 244 -7.04 6.34 8.83
CA ALA A 244 -8.46 6.11 9.09
C ALA A 244 -8.84 4.62 9.01
N LEU A 245 -8.22 3.88 8.07
CA LEU A 245 -8.35 2.42 7.97
C LEU A 245 -7.77 1.72 9.19
N LEU A 246 -6.49 1.99 9.51
CA LEU A 246 -5.78 1.34 10.60
C LEU A 246 -6.39 1.64 11.97
N GLY A 247 -6.98 2.83 12.15
CA GLY A 247 -7.74 3.21 13.34
C GLY A 247 -8.91 2.27 13.63
N ARG A 248 -9.50 1.69 12.58
CA ARG A 248 -10.65 0.77 12.68
C ARG A 248 -10.24 -0.69 12.64
N LEU A 249 -9.41 -1.07 11.66
CA LEU A 249 -9.00 -2.46 11.48
C LEU A 249 -8.21 -2.98 12.66
N GLY A 250 -7.34 -2.16 13.27
CA GLY A 250 -6.56 -2.55 14.44
C GLY A 250 -7.38 -3.12 15.58
N PRO A 251 -8.24 -2.31 16.23
CA PRO A 251 -9.10 -2.77 17.31
C PRO A 251 -10.19 -3.75 16.85
N GLY A 252 -10.70 -3.62 15.62
CA GLY A 252 -11.77 -4.45 15.07
C GLY A 252 -11.34 -5.86 14.64
N THR A 253 -10.06 -6.09 14.36
CA THR A 253 -9.57 -7.40 13.90
C THR A 253 -9.40 -8.35 15.09
N PRO A 254 -10.07 -9.52 15.13
CA PRO A 254 -10.01 -10.43 16.27
C PRO A 254 -8.66 -11.16 16.39
N SER A 255 -8.05 -11.52 15.26
CA SER A 255 -6.82 -12.32 15.21
C SER A 255 -5.58 -11.49 15.58
N LEU A 256 -4.89 -11.90 16.65
CA LEU A 256 -3.60 -11.31 17.04
C LEU A 256 -2.57 -11.41 15.90
N GLY A 257 -2.56 -12.53 15.18
CA GLY A 257 -1.68 -12.74 14.04
C GLY A 257 -1.97 -11.77 12.89
N ALA A 258 -3.24 -11.52 12.59
CA ALA A 258 -3.62 -10.56 11.56
C ALA A 258 -3.29 -9.11 11.96
N ARG A 259 -3.54 -8.73 13.23
CA ARG A 259 -3.09 -7.44 13.76
C ARG A 259 -1.57 -7.29 13.65
N ALA A 260 -0.81 -8.33 13.98
CA ALA A 260 0.64 -8.32 13.85
C ALA A 260 1.11 -8.17 12.39
N ALA A 261 0.42 -8.82 11.45
CA ALA A 261 0.69 -8.67 10.02
C ALA A 261 0.47 -7.22 9.55
N MET A 262 -0.69 -6.63 9.86
CA MET A 262 -1.00 -5.24 9.50
C MET A 262 -0.03 -4.24 10.14
N ALA A 263 0.27 -4.40 11.42
CA ALA A 263 1.25 -3.55 12.11
C ALA A 263 2.64 -3.69 11.50
N TYR A 264 3.06 -4.91 11.14
CA TYR A 264 4.36 -5.14 10.51
C TYR A 264 4.47 -4.47 9.13
N MET A 265 3.45 -4.61 8.28
CA MET A 265 3.39 -3.91 6.99
C MET A 265 3.44 -2.39 7.16
N THR A 266 2.64 -1.86 8.08
CA THR A 266 2.58 -0.42 8.37
C THR A 266 3.95 0.11 8.82
N ILE A 267 4.59 -0.56 9.80
CA ILE A 267 5.88 -0.15 10.35
C ILE A 267 6.99 -0.26 9.30
N THR A 268 7.01 -1.33 8.50
CA THR A 268 8.07 -1.55 7.49
C THR A 268 7.94 -0.59 6.32
N THR A 269 6.74 -0.37 5.81
CA THR A 269 6.46 0.58 4.71
C THR A 269 6.79 2.00 5.14
N THR A 270 6.33 2.43 6.33
CA THR A 270 6.66 3.75 6.86
C THR A 270 8.17 3.90 7.08
N ALA A 271 8.83 2.88 7.64
CA ALA A 271 10.28 2.94 7.84
C ALA A 271 11.07 3.06 6.53
N PHE A 272 10.57 2.46 5.44
CA PHE A 272 11.16 2.64 4.12
C PHE A 272 10.97 4.08 3.62
N LEU A 273 9.73 4.60 3.65
CA LEU A 273 9.41 5.96 3.21
C LEU A 273 10.18 7.02 4.00
N CYS A 274 10.29 6.87 5.33
CA CYS A 274 11.13 7.75 6.14
C CYS A 274 12.59 7.72 5.70
N ALA A 275 13.15 6.53 5.44
CA ALA A 275 14.54 6.39 5.05
C ALA A 275 14.86 7.00 3.67
N VAL A 276 13.89 7.05 2.75
CA VAL A 276 14.06 7.67 1.42
C VAL A 276 14.37 9.17 1.51
N VAL A 277 13.91 9.83 2.57
CA VAL A 277 14.10 11.26 2.86
C VAL A 277 14.94 11.48 4.11
N ASP A 278 15.78 10.49 4.44
CA ASP A 278 16.68 10.47 5.59
C ASP A 278 16.03 10.69 6.96
N ALA A 279 14.69 10.59 7.06
CA ALA A 279 13.94 10.71 8.31
C ALA A 279 14.10 9.46 9.20
N PRO A 280 14.06 9.62 10.54
CA PRO A 280 14.18 8.49 11.44
C PRO A 280 12.99 7.54 11.30
N ALA A 281 13.28 6.25 11.14
CA ALA A 281 12.25 5.22 11.12
C ALA A 281 11.46 5.17 12.45
N PRO A 282 10.15 4.84 12.42
CA PRO A 282 9.32 4.80 13.62
C PRO A 282 9.85 3.80 14.65
N TYR A 283 10.36 2.64 14.20
CA TYR A 283 10.86 1.60 15.09
C TYR A 283 12.16 0.97 14.61
N ARG A 284 13.12 0.82 15.52
CA ARG A 284 14.34 0.03 15.28
C ARG A 284 14.03 -1.47 15.18
N ARG A 285 13.25 -2.00 16.14
CA ARG A 285 12.86 -3.43 16.22
C ARG A 285 11.45 -3.64 15.67
N LYS A 286 11.33 -3.74 14.34
CA LYS A 286 10.05 -3.76 13.62
C LYS A 286 9.11 -4.91 14.04
N VAL A 287 9.63 -6.14 14.11
CA VAL A 287 8.82 -7.31 14.51
C VAL A 287 8.35 -7.23 15.95
N GLY A 288 9.23 -6.84 16.89
CA GLY A 288 8.85 -6.68 18.29
C GLY A 288 7.77 -5.60 18.48
N ALA A 289 7.89 -4.48 17.76
CA ALA A 289 6.89 -3.42 17.77
C ALA A 289 5.55 -3.89 17.18
N ALA A 290 5.55 -4.65 16.09
CA ALA A 290 4.34 -5.20 15.49
C ALA A 290 3.61 -6.18 16.44
N LEU A 291 4.35 -7.08 17.09
CA LEU A 291 3.80 -8.01 18.08
C LEU A 291 3.24 -7.28 19.30
N LEU A 292 3.92 -6.23 19.76
CA LEU A 292 3.44 -5.41 20.86
C LEU A 292 2.15 -4.66 20.49
N ALA A 293 2.11 -4.03 19.30
CA ALA A 293 0.92 -3.36 18.77
C ALA A 293 -0.27 -4.30 18.67
N ALA A 294 -0.04 -5.54 18.23
CA ALA A 294 -1.09 -6.56 18.12
C ALA A 294 -1.65 -7.05 19.47
N SER A 295 -0.93 -6.85 20.58
CA SER A 295 -1.30 -7.39 21.88
C SER A 295 -2.47 -6.65 22.55
N SER A 296 -2.69 -5.37 22.26
CA SER A 296 -3.81 -4.60 22.80
C SER A 296 -4.12 -3.34 21.99
N ALA A 297 -5.36 -2.87 22.08
CA ALA A 297 -5.79 -1.61 21.45
C ALA A 297 -4.92 -0.42 21.90
N LYS A 298 -4.53 -0.37 23.19
CA LYS A 298 -3.64 0.68 23.71
C LYS A 298 -2.28 0.71 23.01
N TYR A 299 -1.66 -0.44 22.78
CA TYR A 299 -0.39 -0.52 22.06
C TYR A 299 -0.57 -0.27 20.57
N TRP A 300 -1.72 -0.63 20.00
CA TRP A 300 -2.07 -0.28 18.62
C TRP A 300 -2.14 1.23 18.42
N THR A 301 -2.90 1.96 19.24
CA THR A 301 -2.99 3.43 19.16
C THR A 301 -1.61 4.07 19.30
N ARG A 302 -0.80 3.62 20.26
CA ARG A 302 0.60 4.10 20.41
C ARG A 302 1.46 3.84 19.18
N MET A 303 1.24 2.72 18.49
CA MET A 303 1.93 2.42 17.24
C MET A 303 1.48 3.36 16.13
N LEU A 304 0.17 3.56 16.00
CA LEU A 304 -0.41 4.46 15.02
C LEU A 304 0.09 5.90 15.19
N ASP A 305 0.04 6.45 16.41
CA ASP A 305 0.53 7.80 16.72
C ASP A 305 2.01 7.97 16.40
N ARG A 306 2.82 6.95 16.70
CA ARG A 306 4.26 6.98 16.43
C ARG A 306 4.58 6.91 14.94
N VAL A 307 3.82 6.11 14.19
CA VAL A 307 3.91 6.02 12.74
C VAL A 307 3.49 7.36 12.11
N ARG A 308 2.36 7.95 12.52
CA ARG A 308 1.87 9.27 12.07
C ARG A 308 2.94 10.35 12.25
N ARG A 309 3.49 10.50 13.47
CA ARG A 309 4.56 11.47 13.74
C ARG A 309 5.82 11.26 12.90
N SER A 310 6.16 10.00 12.59
CA SER A 310 7.33 9.71 11.77
C SER A 310 7.09 10.05 10.29
N ALA A 311 5.85 9.83 9.81
CA ALA A 311 5.43 10.25 8.48
C ALA A 311 5.39 11.77 8.35
N ASP A 312 4.84 12.48 9.35
CA ASP A 312 4.86 13.95 9.40
C ASP A 312 6.28 14.50 9.34
N LEU A 313 7.19 13.96 10.15
CA LEU A 313 8.60 14.37 10.13
C LEU A 313 9.26 14.09 8.77
N ALA A 314 8.89 13.00 8.09
CA ALA A 314 9.41 12.68 6.76
C ALA A 314 8.91 13.69 5.71
N ILE A 315 7.65 14.10 5.77
CA ILE A 315 7.09 15.14 4.91
C ILE A 315 7.83 16.46 5.13
N HIS A 316 7.99 16.88 6.40
CA HIS A 316 8.68 18.12 6.72
C HIS A 316 10.14 18.11 6.26
N ARG A 317 10.88 17.02 6.46
CA ARG A 317 12.26 16.89 5.94
C ARG A 317 12.34 16.97 4.42
N MET A 318 11.37 16.41 3.72
CA MET A 318 11.31 16.47 2.27
C MET A 318 11.06 17.91 1.78
N LEU A 319 10.22 18.67 2.48
CA LEU A 319 9.99 20.09 2.19
C LEU A 319 11.23 20.93 2.50
N ASP A 320 11.88 20.70 3.65
CA ASP A 320 13.08 21.44 4.08
C ASP A 320 14.28 21.21 3.15
N ALA A 321 14.29 20.12 2.37
CA ALA A 321 15.31 19.87 1.33
C ALA A 321 15.05 20.65 0.02
N SER A 322 13.94 21.41 -0.07
CA SER A 322 13.68 22.31 -1.19
C SER A 322 14.59 23.54 -1.10
N PRO A 323 15.18 24.01 -2.23
CA PRO A 323 16.07 25.19 -2.23
C PRO A 323 15.40 26.49 -1.74
N ASP A 324 14.07 26.49 -1.61
CA ASP A 324 13.27 27.65 -1.20
C ASP A 324 13.22 27.86 0.33
N PHE A 325 13.69 26.91 1.13
CA PHE A 325 13.71 27.03 2.60
C PHE A 325 15.13 27.19 3.12
N ALA A 326 15.41 28.31 3.78
CA ALA A 326 16.66 28.48 4.53
C ALA A 326 16.61 27.64 5.82
N ASP A 327 17.78 27.22 6.34
CA ASP A 327 17.93 26.38 7.54
C ASP A 327 17.17 26.93 8.76
N GLY A 328 15.88 26.59 8.88
CA GLY A 328 14.96 27.15 9.86
C GLY A 328 14.27 26.05 10.66
N ALA A 329 14.81 25.74 11.83
CA ALA A 329 14.21 24.82 12.80
C ALA A 329 12.97 25.45 13.50
N ASN A 330 11.91 25.75 12.74
CA ASN A 330 10.65 26.21 13.28
C ASN A 330 9.66 25.06 13.49
N ARG A 331 8.84 25.18 14.54
CA ARG A 331 7.82 24.18 14.93
C ARG A 331 6.99 23.76 13.72
N THR A 332 7.01 22.46 13.45
CA THR A 332 6.28 21.81 12.37
C THR A 332 4.81 21.61 12.76
N THR A 333 3.88 22.01 11.90
CA THR A 333 2.45 21.69 12.05
C THR A 333 2.23 20.17 11.93
N GLU A 334 1.48 19.57 12.86
CA GLU A 334 1.14 18.13 12.84
C GLU A 334 0.02 17.86 11.81
N VAL A 335 0.42 17.63 10.56
CA VAL A 335 -0.49 17.45 9.41
C VAL A 335 -1.29 16.16 9.52
N LEU A 336 -0.59 15.04 9.65
CA LEU A 336 -1.19 13.73 9.79
C LEU A 336 -1.66 13.48 11.21
N GLY A 337 -1.26 14.31 12.18
CA GLY A 337 -1.68 14.27 13.59
C GLY A 337 -3.06 14.87 13.91
N ALA A 338 -3.66 15.63 12.97
CA ALA A 338 -4.97 16.23 13.16
C ALA A 338 -6.07 15.16 13.36
N GLY A 339 -6.68 15.10 14.55
CA GLY A 339 -7.83 14.24 14.84
C GLY A 339 -7.53 12.80 15.30
N ASP A 340 -8.54 12.14 15.85
CA ASP A 340 -8.50 10.73 16.27
C ASP A 340 -8.82 9.80 15.08
N PRO A 341 -7.88 8.91 14.67
CA PRO A 341 -8.10 7.99 13.55
C PRO A 341 -9.32 7.07 13.70
N ALA A 342 -9.77 6.80 14.93
CA ALA A 342 -10.95 6.00 15.18
C ALA A 342 -12.26 6.72 14.80
N THR A 343 -12.27 8.06 14.82
CA THR A 343 -13.46 8.89 14.57
C THR A 343 -13.41 9.68 13.26
N MET A 344 -12.23 9.73 12.63
CA MET A 344 -12.00 10.24 11.28
C MET A 344 -13.02 9.70 10.26
N PRO A 345 -13.55 10.51 9.32
CA PRO A 345 -14.42 10.01 8.24
C PRO A 345 -13.81 8.81 7.50
N THR A 346 -14.65 7.93 6.95
CA THR A 346 -14.20 6.79 6.13
C THR A 346 -14.08 7.13 4.65
N SER A 347 -14.65 8.25 4.22
CA SER A 347 -14.48 8.77 2.87
C SER A 347 -13.34 9.78 2.80
N LEU A 348 -12.56 9.68 1.73
CA LEU A 348 -11.30 10.40 1.53
C LEU A 348 -11.52 11.89 1.27
N VAL A 349 -12.54 12.27 0.50
CA VAL A 349 -12.83 13.69 0.22
C VAL A 349 -13.14 14.45 1.52
N PRO A 350 -14.02 13.96 2.41
CA PRO A 350 -14.18 14.51 3.74
C PRO A 350 -12.90 14.63 4.55
N LEU A 351 -12.10 13.56 4.60
CA LEU A 351 -10.83 13.55 5.33
C LEU A 351 -9.90 14.66 4.84
N ILE A 352 -9.67 14.73 3.53
CA ILE A 352 -8.75 15.68 2.92
C ILE A 352 -9.22 17.12 3.16
N VAL A 353 -10.51 17.42 2.92
CA VAL A 353 -11.05 18.77 3.12
C VAL A 353 -10.96 19.19 4.59
N ASP A 354 -11.38 18.32 5.52
CA ASP A 354 -11.39 18.66 6.94
C ASP A 354 -9.96 18.87 7.49
N THR A 355 -8.99 18.07 7.03
CA THR A 355 -7.56 18.27 7.36
C THR A 355 -7.01 19.55 6.73
N THR A 356 -7.34 19.84 5.47
CA THR A 356 -6.92 21.07 4.77
C THR A 356 -7.33 22.32 5.56
N PHE A 357 -8.61 22.42 5.94
CA PHE A 357 -9.09 23.57 6.70
C PHE A 357 -8.57 23.58 8.14
N THR A 358 -8.23 22.43 8.72
CA THR A 358 -7.54 22.38 10.00
C THR A 358 -6.15 23.00 9.91
N LEU A 359 -5.41 22.76 8.82
CA LEU A 359 -4.11 23.41 8.57
C LEU A 359 -4.27 24.91 8.33
N VAL A 360 -5.21 25.32 7.48
CA VAL A 360 -5.45 26.74 7.19
C VAL A 360 -5.77 27.52 8.46
N ARG A 361 -6.54 26.95 9.39
CA ARG A 361 -6.84 27.58 10.70
C ARG A 361 -5.63 27.75 11.62
N THR A 362 -4.51 27.10 11.35
CA THR A 362 -3.25 27.33 12.09
C THR A 362 -2.44 28.49 11.53
N LEU A 363 -2.80 29.01 10.34
CA LEU A 363 -2.19 30.19 9.74
C LEU A 363 -2.74 31.47 10.39
N PRO A 364 -2.00 32.59 10.35
CA PRO A 364 -2.47 33.88 10.84
C PRO A 364 -3.78 34.32 10.17
N GLU A 365 -4.71 34.91 10.95
CA GLU A 365 -6.01 35.40 10.45
C GLU A 365 -5.89 36.69 9.59
N GLY A 366 -4.78 37.42 9.73
CA GLY A 366 -4.50 38.64 8.98
C GLY A 366 -4.10 38.37 7.53
N PRO A 367 -4.14 39.37 6.63
CA PRO A 367 -3.65 39.22 5.28
C PRO A 367 -2.17 38.79 5.32
N LEU A 368 -1.87 37.70 4.61
CA LEU A 368 -0.51 37.17 4.46
C LEU A 368 0.30 38.12 3.56
N THR A 369 0.80 39.20 4.14
CA THR A 369 1.57 40.25 3.46
C THR A 369 3.03 40.23 3.92
N GLY A 370 3.97 40.33 2.99
CA GLY A 370 5.41 40.34 3.28
C GLY A 370 6.06 38.95 3.24
N GLU A 371 7.29 38.83 3.76
CA GLU A 371 7.97 37.54 3.91
C GLU A 371 7.31 36.72 5.02
N LEU A 372 6.78 35.55 4.68
CA LEU A 372 6.16 34.63 5.63
C LEU A 372 7.23 33.73 6.28
N PRO A 373 7.07 33.35 7.55
CA PRO A 373 7.91 32.32 8.16
C PRO A 373 7.82 30.99 7.39
N ASP A 374 8.94 30.27 7.27
CA ASP A 374 9.01 28.96 6.58
C ASP A 374 7.98 27.94 7.08
N ALA A 375 7.60 27.99 8.36
CA ALA A 375 6.58 27.12 8.92
C ALA A 375 5.16 27.41 8.38
N GLU A 376 4.86 28.68 8.12
CA GLU A 376 3.57 29.10 7.53
C GLU A 376 3.54 28.74 6.04
N VAL A 377 4.62 29.01 5.32
CA VAL A 377 4.77 28.61 3.90
C VAL A 377 4.62 27.10 3.75
N ARG A 378 5.29 26.28 4.58
CA ARG A 378 5.12 24.81 4.57
C ARG A 378 3.67 24.40 4.83
N THR A 379 3.03 25.02 5.82
CA THR A 379 1.63 24.72 6.16
C THR A 379 0.70 25.03 4.99
N MET A 380 0.91 26.16 4.31
CA MET A 380 0.18 26.53 3.08
C MET A 380 0.42 25.53 1.95
N MET A 381 1.67 25.19 1.66
CA MET A 381 2.01 24.23 0.59
C MET A 381 1.35 22.87 0.81
N ILE A 382 1.33 22.39 2.06
CA ILE A 382 0.68 21.12 2.40
C ILE A 382 -0.84 21.23 2.28
N ALA A 383 -1.44 22.33 2.76
CA ALA A 383 -2.87 22.57 2.62
C ALA A 383 -3.30 22.65 1.15
N ASP A 384 -2.56 23.38 0.32
CA ASP A 384 -2.78 23.47 -1.12
C ASP A 384 -2.67 22.10 -1.77
N HIS A 385 -1.61 21.33 -1.46
CA HIS A 385 -1.44 20.00 -2.03
C HIS A 385 -2.59 19.05 -1.66
N LEU A 386 -3.07 19.10 -0.42
CA LEU A 386 -4.25 18.36 0.00
C LEU A 386 -5.50 18.82 -0.77
N ALA A 387 -5.73 20.12 -0.93
CA ALA A 387 -6.86 20.65 -1.71
C ALA A 387 -6.84 20.17 -3.18
N PHE A 388 -5.66 20.21 -3.83
CA PHE A 388 -5.48 19.64 -5.17
C PHE A 388 -5.71 18.13 -5.20
N GLY A 389 -5.22 17.40 -4.19
CA GLY A 389 -5.47 15.98 -4.04
C GLY A 389 -6.96 15.63 -3.93
N ALA A 390 -7.78 16.47 -3.28
CA ALA A 390 -9.24 16.28 -3.26
C ALA A 390 -9.86 16.45 -4.65
N MET A 391 -9.36 17.37 -5.48
CA MET A 391 -9.83 17.57 -6.85
C MET A 391 -9.45 16.40 -7.77
N GLU A 392 -8.24 15.85 -7.64
CA GLU A 392 -7.81 14.68 -8.42
C GLU A 392 -8.68 13.44 -8.16
N ARG A 393 -9.41 13.41 -7.04
CA ARG A 393 -10.35 12.34 -6.72
C ARG A 393 -11.71 12.48 -7.37
N VAL A 394 -12.04 13.64 -7.93
CA VAL A 394 -13.31 13.88 -8.61
C VAL A 394 -13.24 13.28 -10.01
N PRO A 395 -14.16 12.37 -10.38
CA PRO A 395 -14.21 11.85 -11.75
C PRO A 395 -14.41 12.99 -12.76
N PRO A 396 -13.60 13.05 -13.85
CA PRO A 396 -13.59 14.18 -14.79
C PRO A 396 -14.91 14.38 -15.56
N HIS A 397 -15.81 13.40 -15.52
CA HIS A 397 -17.10 13.43 -16.23
C HIS A 397 -18.31 13.45 -15.28
N GLU A 398 -18.11 13.80 -14.01
CA GLU A 398 -19.19 13.85 -13.01
C GLU A 398 -19.39 15.26 -12.43
N PRO A 399 -20.18 16.13 -13.09
CA PRO A 399 -20.46 17.48 -12.60
C PRO A 399 -21.06 17.52 -11.19
N ALA A 400 -21.80 16.48 -10.81
CA ALA A 400 -22.37 16.35 -9.47
C ALA A 400 -21.28 16.15 -8.40
N ALA A 401 -20.26 15.36 -8.68
CA ALA A 401 -19.13 15.13 -7.78
C ALA A 401 -18.30 16.41 -7.60
N LEU A 402 -18.07 17.16 -8.69
CA LEU A 402 -17.40 18.46 -8.63
C LEU A 402 -18.20 19.48 -7.81
N ARG A 403 -19.52 19.54 -8.01
CA ARG A 403 -20.41 20.40 -7.22
C ARG A 403 -20.39 20.01 -5.74
N ALA A 404 -20.39 18.72 -5.42
CA ALA A 404 -20.32 18.25 -4.05
C ALA A 404 -19.00 18.65 -3.36
N LEU A 405 -17.86 18.52 -4.06
CA LEU A 405 -16.57 18.99 -3.57
C LEU A 405 -16.57 20.51 -3.33
N ALA A 406 -17.03 21.30 -4.31
CA ALA A 406 -17.10 22.75 -4.21
C ALA A 406 -17.97 23.20 -3.03
N THR A 407 -19.16 22.62 -2.86
CA THR A 407 -20.04 22.88 -1.71
C THR A 407 -19.33 22.54 -0.40
N ARG A 408 -18.59 21.44 -0.34
CA ARG A 408 -17.89 21.05 0.88
C ARG A 408 -16.76 22.01 1.23
N LEU A 409 -15.95 22.41 0.25
CA LEU A 409 -14.91 23.42 0.43
C LEU A 409 -15.51 24.74 0.94
N GLN A 410 -16.64 25.16 0.36
CA GLN A 410 -17.36 26.36 0.79
C GLN A 410 -17.88 26.23 2.23
N LEU A 411 -18.50 25.11 2.59
CA LEU A 411 -18.99 24.88 3.96
C LEU A 411 -17.86 24.85 4.98
N ALA A 412 -16.74 24.20 4.65
CA ALA A 412 -15.57 24.15 5.53
C ALA A 412 -14.90 25.53 5.70
N ALA A 413 -14.90 26.36 4.65
CA ALA A 413 -14.41 27.73 4.70
C ALA A 413 -15.30 28.65 5.56
N LEU A 414 -16.60 28.39 5.59
CA LEU A 414 -17.57 29.14 6.39
C LEU A 414 -17.61 28.68 7.86
N ASP A 415 -17.07 27.50 8.17
CA ASP A 415 -17.04 26.96 9.53
C ASP A 415 -15.95 27.65 10.37
N THR A 416 -16.33 28.77 10.99
CA THR A 416 -15.49 29.54 11.91
C THR A 416 -15.44 28.95 13.33
N SER A 417 -16.00 27.76 13.55
CA SER A 417 -16.00 27.12 14.87
C SER A 417 -14.58 26.74 15.28
N THR A 418 -14.09 27.29 16.39
CA THR A 418 -12.78 26.92 16.95
C THR A 418 -12.79 25.44 17.39
N PRO A 419 -11.76 24.63 17.05
CA PRO A 419 -11.65 23.26 17.52
C PRO A 419 -11.40 23.26 19.04
N GLY A 420 -12.49 23.18 19.80
CA GLY A 420 -12.53 23.34 21.26
C GLY A 420 -13.91 23.71 21.77
N SER A 421 -14.82 24.15 20.89
CA SER A 421 -16.20 24.50 21.20
C SER A 421 -17.16 23.44 20.67
N ARG A 422 -17.07 22.19 21.16
CA ARG A 422 -18.23 21.29 21.19
C ARG A 422 -18.48 20.91 22.65
N PRO A 423 -19.73 21.01 23.14
CA PRO A 423 -20.08 20.77 24.53
C PRO A 423 -19.76 19.35 25.01
#